data_AF-A0A4Q3RKL1-F1
#
_entry.id   AF-A0A4Q3RKL1-F1
#
_cell.length_a   1.000
_cell.length_b   1.000
_cell.length_c   1.000
_cell.angle_alpha   90.00
_cell.angle_beta   90.00
_cell.angle_gamma   90.00
#
_symmetry.space_group_name_H-M   'P 1'
#
loop_
_entity.id
_entity.type
_entity.pdbx_description
1 polymer ?
#
loop_
_entity_poly.entity_id
_entity_poly.type
_entity_poly.pdbx_seq_one_letter_code
_entity_poly.pdbx_strand_id
1 'polypeptide(L)' 'MSTTNETGVKAYTITELARLYGISLKTLRTWLAPHQDLIGPRMGRYYTVLQVRRIFECLGQPDVLEA' A
#
# COMPACT_ATOMS: atom_id res chain seq x y z
N MET A 1 -11.12 -7.65 -26.80
CA MET A 1 -11.01 -6.30 -26.20
C MET A 1 -11.78 -6.32 -24.89
N SER A 2 -11.20 -6.86 -23.83
CA SER A 2 -11.87 -6.90 -22.52
C SER A 2 -11.50 -5.62 -21.77
N THR A 3 -12.42 -4.68 -21.68
CA THR A 3 -12.31 -3.51 -20.81
C THR A 3 -12.57 -3.96 -19.38
N THR A 4 -11.54 -4.40 -18.66
CA THR A 4 -11.63 -4.53 -17.19
C THR A 4 -11.15 -3.20 -16.63
N ASN A 5 -11.97 -2.53 -15.82
CA ASN A 5 -11.68 -1.21 -15.26
C ASN A 5 -10.38 -1.21 -14.43
N GLU A 6 -9.32 -0.78 -15.09
CA GLU A 6 -7.93 -0.53 -14.72
C GLU A 6 -7.64 0.31 -13.46
N THR A 7 -8.55 0.57 -12.52
CA THR A 7 -8.23 1.53 -11.44
C THR A 7 -9.25 1.53 -10.29
N GLY A 8 -8.93 0.81 -9.22
CA GLY A 8 -9.64 0.91 -7.96
C GLY A 8 -8.70 0.74 -6.79
N VAL A 9 -7.63 1.54 -6.72
CA VAL A 9 -6.77 1.54 -5.54
C VAL A 9 -7.64 1.89 -4.34
N LYS A 10 -7.85 0.93 -3.44
CA LYS A 10 -8.65 1.11 -2.23
C LYS A 10 -7.79 1.70 -1.12
N ALA A 11 -8.44 2.36 -0.16
CA ALA A 11 -7.79 2.69 1.09
C ALA A 11 -7.52 1.39 1.86
N TYR A 12 -6.29 1.19 2.30
CA TYR A 12 -5.89 0.02 3.07
C TYR A 12 -5.40 0.42 4.45
N THR A 13 -5.71 -0.40 5.45
CA THR A 13 -5.04 -0.33 6.75
C THR A 13 -3.62 -0.85 6.65
N ILE A 14 -2.79 -0.48 7.62
CA ILE A 14 -1.42 -1.02 7.74
C ILE A 14 -1.41 -2.56 7.88
N THR A 15 -2.44 -3.13 8.50
CA THR A 15 -2.61 -4.59 8.63
C THR A 15 -2.93 -5.26 7.30
N GLU A 16 -3.78 -4.64 6.48
CA GLU A 16 -4.11 -5.17 5.16
C GLU A 16 -2.94 -5.04 4.20
N LEU A 17 -2.22 -3.91 4.24
CA LEU A 17 -0.97 -3.75 3.48
C LEU A 17 0.06 -4.80 3.88
N ALA A 18 0.25 -5.04 5.18
CA ALA A 18 1.23 -6.04 5.63
C ALA A 18 0.85 -7.44 5.14
N ARG A 19 -0.44 -7.78 5.17
CA ARG A 19 -0.96 -9.04 4.60
C ARG A 19 -0.78 -9.12 3.08
N LEU A 20 -1.02 -8.03 2.35
CA LEU A 20 -0.82 -7.96 0.89
C LEU A 20 0.63 -8.23 0.50
N TYR A 21 1.58 -7.71 1.28
CA TYR A 21 3.01 -7.98 1.06
C TYR A 21 3.51 -9.28 1.70
N GLY A 22 2.65 -10.04 2.40
CA GLY A 22 3.05 -11.26 3.10
C GLY A 22 4.04 -11.04 4.26
N ILE A 23 4.12 -9.83 4.80
CA ILE A 23 5.08 -9.45 5.84
C ILE A 23 4.40 -9.07 7.16
N SER A 24 5.19 -9.02 8.24
CA SER A 24 4.70 -8.54 9.53
C SER A 24 4.48 -7.03 9.53
N LEU A 25 3.58 -6.55 10.40
CA LEU A 25 3.39 -5.11 10.65
C LEU A 25 4.69 -4.39 11.01
N LYS A 26 5.58 -5.05 11.75
CA LYS A 26 6.87 -4.48 12.16
C LYS A 26 7.75 -4.26 10.94
N THR A 27 7.83 -5.27 10.06
CA THR A 27 8.57 -5.19 8.80
C THR A 27 8.04 -4.07 7.92
N LEU A 28 6.71 -3.99 7.74
CA LEU A 28 6.09 -2.96 6.92
C LEU A 28 6.39 -1.56 7.47
N ARG A 29 6.33 -1.35 8.79
CA ARG A 29 6.68 -0.06 9.41
C ARG A 29 8.14 0.33 9.17
N THR A 30 9.06 -0.62 9.27
CA THR A 30 10.48 -0.39 8.97
C THR A 30 10.69 0.00 7.50
N TRP A 31 9.96 -0.64 6.58
CA TRP A 31 10.04 -0.33 5.15
C TRP A 31 9.42 1.03 4.82
N LEU A 32 8.35 1.42 5.51
CA LEU A 32 7.70 2.72 5.31
C LEU A 32 8.46 3.90 5.96
N ALA A 33 9.23 3.64 7.01
CA ALA A 33 9.98 4.68 7.74
C ALA A 33 10.85 5.59 6.85
N PRO A 34 11.70 5.08 5.93
CA PRO A 34 12.50 5.94 5.05
C PRO A 34 11.68 6.70 4.00
N HIS A 35 10.43 6.30 3.74
CA HIS A 35 9.55 6.92 2.74
C HIS A 35 8.43 7.74 3.38
N GLN A 36 8.46 7.94 4.69
CA GLN A 36 7.37 8.58 5.43
C GLN A 36 7.16 10.04 5.00
N ASP A 37 8.23 10.75 4.62
CA ASP A 37 8.15 12.10 4.04
C ASP A 37 7.42 12.13 2.70
N LEU A 38 7.60 11.10 1.86
CA LEU A 38 6.95 11.01 0.54
C LEU A 38 5.47 10.59 0.64
N ILE A 39 5.17 9.67 1.56
CA ILE A 39 3.82 9.16 1.80
C ILE A 39 3.00 10.20 2.58
N GLY A 40 3.65 10.96 3.46
CA GLY A 40 3.01 11.91 4.36
C GLY A 40 2.44 11.26 5.63
N PRO A 41 1.91 12.09 6.55
CA PRO A 41 1.45 11.63 7.86
C PRO A 41 0.24 10.70 7.75
N ARG A 42 0.23 9.62 8.54
CA ARG A 42 -0.91 8.71 8.63
C ARG A 42 -2.02 9.35 9.47
N MET A 43 -3.08 9.81 8.82
CA MET A 43 -4.28 10.32 9.48
C MET A 43 -5.24 9.16 9.80
N GLY A 44 -5.24 8.69 11.05
CA GLY A 44 -6.16 7.65 11.51
C GLY A 44 -5.67 6.21 11.27
N ARG A 45 -6.60 5.30 10.94
CA ARG A 45 -6.37 3.84 10.85
C ARG A 45 -6.07 3.36 9.42
N TYR A 46 -6.48 4.13 8.42
CA TYR A 46 -6.35 3.82 7.00
C TYR A 46 -5.28 4.70 6.35
N TYR A 47 -4.59 4.16 5.34
CA TYR A 47 -3.88 4.96 4.36
C TYR A 47 -4.86 5.40 3.28
N THR A 48 -4.80 6.67 2.91
CA THR A 48 -5.59 7.18 1.79
C THR A 48 -5.17 6.49 0.50
N VAL A 49 -6.04 6.51 -0.50
CA VAL A 49 -5.75 5.94 -1.84
C VAL A 49 -4.43 6.49 -2.41
N LEU A 50 -4.17 7.78 -2.21
CA LEU A 50 -2.96 8.44 -2.69
C LEU A 50 -1.72 7.94 -1.94
N GLN A 51 -1.82 7.76 -0.61
CA GLN A 51 -0.75 7.16 0.20
C GLN A 51 -0.46 5.71 -0.21
N VAL A 52 -1.50 4.91 -0.45
CA VAL A 52 -1.35 3.54 -0.93
C VAL A 52 -0.63 3.51 -2.28
N ARG A 53 -0.98 4.40 -3.22
CA ARG A 53 -0.26 4.50 -4.50
C ARG A 53 1.22 4.83 -4.29
N ARG A 54 1.55 5.79 -3.43
CA ARG A 54 2.95 6.11 -3.09
C ARG A 54 3.69 4.93 -2.47
N ILE A 55 3.02 4.18 -1.60
CA ILE A 55 3.59 2.97 -0.99
C ILE A 55 3.92 1.93 -2.06
N PHE A 56 3.01 1.71 -3.02
CA PHE A 56 3.24 0.79 -4.13
C PHE A 56 4.33 1.28 -5.09
N GLU A 57 4.44 2.59 -5.31
CA GLU A 57 5.55 3.20 -6.07
C GLU A 57 6.91 2.99 -5.38
N CYS A 58 6.98 3.09 -4.05
CA CYS A 58 8.23 2.93 -3.29
C CYS A 58 8.64 1.47 -3.07
N LEU A 59 7.69 0.61 -2.70
CA LEU A 59 7.97 -0.78 -2.30
C LEU A 59 7.78 -1.78 -3.43
N GLY A 60 7.17 -1.36 -4.55
CA GLY A 60 6.73 -2.23 -5.63
C GLY A 60 5.29 -2.73 -5.45
N GLN A 61 4.69 -3.22 -6.54
CA GLN A 61 3.35 -3.82 -6.53
C GLN A 61 3.36 -5.09 -5.65
N PRO A 62 2.43 -5.24 -4.70
CA PRO A 62 2.33 -6.49 -3.93
C PRO A 62 1.95 -7.65 -4.85
N ASP A 63 2.55 -8.82 -4.60
CA ASP A 63 2.42 -10.06 -5.39
C ASP A 63 0.96 -10.56 -5.50
N VAL A 64 0.10 -10.18 -4.56
CA VAL A 64 -1.29 -10.66 -4.42
C VAL A 64 -2.27 -9.94 -5.37
N LEU A 65 -1.78 -9.26 -6.41
CA LEU A 65 -2.61 -8.63 -7.44
C LEU A 65 -2.61 -9.40 -8.78
N GLU A 66 -2.25 -10.68 -8.76
CA GLU A 66 -2.52 -11.61 -9.85
C GLU A 66 -3.50 -12.72 -9.41
N ALA A 67 -4.76 -12.59 -9.85
CA ALA A 67 -5.66 -13.62 -10.40
C ALA A 67 -7.12 -13.12 -10.40
#